data_AF-A0A368FWD7-F1
#
_entry.id   AF-A0A368FWD7-F1
#
_cell.length_a   1.000
_cell.length_b   1.000
_cell.length_c   1.000
_cell.angle_alpha   90.00
_cell.angle_beta   90.00
_cell.angle_gamma   90.00
#
_symmetry.space_group_name_H-M   'P 1'
#
loop_
_entity.id
_entity.type
_entity.pdbx_description
1 polymer ?
#
loop_
_entity_poly.entity_id
_entity_poly.type
_entity_poly.pdbx_seq_one_letter_code
_entity_poly.pdbx_strand_id
1 'polypeptide(L)' 'MNNNYIQQHNDTGKVFDHILRSGYPLRMLIYNGDVDQACNFLGDQWFVEAVAARWNMSVSKDFNSWW' A
#
# COMPACT_ATOMS: atom_id res chain seq x y z
N MET A 1 6.04 20.77 13.20
CA MET A 1 6.85 19.57 12.88
C MET A 1 7.67 19.23 14.11
N ASN A 2 7.64 17.97 14.57
CA ASN A 2 8.31 17.54 15.79
C ASN A 2 9.83 17.42 15.52
N ASN A 3 10.68 18.05 16.33
CA ASN A 3 12.15 18.05 16.13
C ASN A 3 12.80 16.65 16.22
N ASN A 4 12.04 15.65 16.68
CA ASN A 4 12.49 14.26 16.77
C ASN A 4 12.00 13.37 15.62
N TYR A 5 11.12 13.88 14.74
CA TYR A 5 10.63 13.12 13.59
C TYR A 5 11.45 13.47 12.36
N ILE A 6 12.40 12.61 12.03
CA ILE A 6 13.20 12.68 10.80
C ILE A 6 12.59 11.71 9.80
N GLN A 7 11.95 12.23 8.75
CA GLN A 7 11.46 11.43 7.64
C GLN A 7 12.65 10.78 6.91
N GLN A 8 12.73 9.45 6.91
CA GLN A 8 13.82 8.73 6.25
C GLN A 8 13.48 8.39 4.79
N HIS A 9 12.20 8.22 4.47
CA HIS A 9 11.70 7.84 3.16
C HIS A 9 10.44 8.64 2.81
N ASN A 10 10.29 8.96 1.52
CA ASN A 10 9.11 9.66 1.01
C ASN A 10 7.87 8.74 0.99
N ASP A 11 8.08 7.45 0.77
CA ASP A 11 7.04 6.43 0.70
C ASP A 11 7.58 5.05 1.14
N THR A 12 6.69 4.06 1.21
CA THR A 12 7.00 2.66 1.53
C THR A 12 7.23 1.79 0.28
N GLY A 13 7.24 2.37 -0.93
CA GLY A 13 7.29 1.63 -2.20
C GLY A 13 8.52 0.74 -2.34
N LYS A 14 9.69 1.21 -1.88
CA LYS A 14 10.92 0.40 -1.86
C LYS A 14 10.82 -0.81 -0.94
N VAL A 15 10.07 -0.71 0.16
CA VAL A 15 9.83 -1.82 1.07
C VAL A 15 8.94 -2.86 0.40
N PHE A 16 7.84 -2.44 -0.24
CA PHE A 16 6.98 -3.33 -1.01
C PHE A 16 7.73 -4.04 -2.13
N ASP A 17 8.57 -3.31 -2.88
CA ASP A 17 9.41 -3.90 -3.92
C ASP A 17 10.37 -4.95 -3.34
N HIS A 18 10.96 -4.70 -2.17
CA HIS A 18 11.84 -5.67 -1.52
C HIS A 18 11.08 -6.94 -1.12
N ILE A 19 9.86 -6.79 -0.57
CA ILE A 19 9.06 -7.94 -0.17
C ILE A 19 8.61 -8.74 -1.40
N LEU A 20 8.16 -8.07 -2.46
CA LEU A 20 7.74 -8.75 -3.70
C LEU A 20 8.90 -9.46 -4.40
N ARG A 21 10.11 -8.88 -4.36
CA ARG A 21 11.34 -9.54 -4.85
C ARG A 21 11.75 -10.76 -4.05
N SER A 22 11.35 -10.88 -2.78
CA SER A 22 11.80 -11.96 -1.91
C SER A 22 11.40 -13.36 -2.39
N GLY A 23 10.33 -13.47 -3.18
CA GLY A 23 9.81 -14.74 -3.68
C GLY A 23 9.16 -15.62 -2.59
N TYR A 24 9.04 -15.13 -1.36
CA TYR A 24 8.34 -15.86 -0.30
C TYR A 24 6.82 -15.89 -0.58
N PRO A 25 6.14 -17.00 -0.22
CA PRO A 25 4.69 -17.13 -0.39
C PRO A 25 3.94 -16.33 0.69
N LEU A 26 3.98 -15.01 0.57
CA LEU A 26 3.38 -14.07 1.52
C LEU A 26 1.95 -13.74 1.14
N ARG A 27 1.09 -13.62 2.15
CA ARG A 27 -0.26 -13.06 2.03
C ARG A 27 -0.31 -11.73 2.76
N MET A 28 -0.72 -10.69 2.07
CA MET A 28 -0.78 -9.33 2.59
C MET A 28 -2.21 -8.81 2.54
N LEU A 29 -2.58 -8.05 3.56
CA LEU A 29 -3.84 -7.30 3.61
C LEU A 29 -3.49 -5.83 3.85
N ILE A 30 -3.91 -4.97 2.93
CA ILE A 30 -3.86 -3.52 3.09
C ILE A 30 -5.28 -3.08 3.40
N TYR A 31 -5.46 -2.38 4.51
CA TYR A 31 -6.76 -1.87 4.95
C TYR A 31 -6.59 -0.42 5.38
N ASN A 32 -7.62 0.39 5.15
CA ASN A 32 -7.67 1.78 5.60
C ASN A 32 -8.98 2.01 6.38
N GLY A 33 -8.90 2.76 7.47
CA GLY A 33 -10.07 3.14 8.26
C GLY A 33 -10.83 4.30 7.61
N ASP A 34 -12.15 4.23 7.57
CA ASP A 34 -13.04 5.23 6.96
C ASP A 34 -13.13 6.56 7.72
N VAL A 35 -12.74 6.57 9.02
CA VAL A 35 -12.73 7.76 9.89
C VAL A 35 -11.35 8.43 9.97
N ASP A 36 -10.31 7.89 9.33
CA ASP A 36 -8.99 8.52 9.30
C ASP A 36 -8.95 9.66 8.27
N GLN A 37 -9.08 10.90 8.76
CA GLN A 37 -8.99 12.12 7.93
C GLN A 37 -7.54 12.61 7.77
N ALA A 38 -6.55 11.98 8.42
CA ALA A 38 -5.16 12.42 8.39
C ALA A 38 -4.32 11.72 7.30
N CYS A 39 -4.80 10.58 6.78
CA CYS A 39 -4.25 9.89 5.61
C CYS A 39 -5.39 9.52 4.68
N ASN A 40 -5.55 10.30 3.59
CA ASN A 40 -6.67 10.16 2.68
C ASN A 40 -6.62 8.76 2.02
N PHE A 41 -7.70 7.98 2.11
CA PHE A 41 -7.89 6.69 1.41
C PHE A 41 -7.38 6.70 -0.05
N LEU A 42 -7.48 7.86 -0.71
CA LEU A 42 -6.97 8.10 -2.05
C LEU A 42 -5.45 7.92 -2.19
N GLY A 43 -4.66 8.32 -1.19
CA GLY A 43 -3.22 8.14 -1.19
C GLY A 43 -2.82 6.67 -1.15
N ASP A 44 -3.49 5.89 -0.31
CA ASP A 44 -3.31 4.44 -0.24
C ASP A 44 -3.74 3.77 -1.54
N GLN A 45 -4.87 4.19 -2.10
CA GLN A 45 -5.34 3.68 -3.40
C GLN A 45 -4.30 3.93 -4.50
N TRP A 46 -3.82 5.16 -4.68
CA TRP A 46 -2.83 5.49 -5.71
C TRP A 46 -1.52 4.74 -5.51
N PHE A 47 -1.09 4.56 -4.25
CA PHE A 47 0.09 3.78 -3.93
C PHE A 47 -0.06 2.32 -4.37
N VAL A 48 -1.18 1.68 -4.00
CA VAL A 48 -1.45 0.28 -4.33
C VAL A 48 -1.58 0.08 -5.84
N GLU A 49 -2.27 0.98 -6.54
CA GLU A 49 -2.38 0.97 -8.01
C GLU A 49 -1.02 1.10 -8.68
N ALA A 50 -0.14 2.00 -8.20
CA ALA A 50 1.20 2.17 -8.74
C ALA A 50 2.10 0.94 -8.50
N VAL A 51 1.98 0.28 -7.35
CA VAL A 51 2.67 -0.99 -7.05
C VAL A 51 2.16 -2.09 -7.99
N ALA A 52 0.85 -2.24 -8.12
CA ALA A 52 0.22 -3.26 -8.96
C ALA A 52 0.62 -3.11 -10.43
N ALA A 53 0.60 -1.88 -10.96
CA ALA A 53 1.02 -1.59 -12.34
C ALA A 53 2.51 -1.91 -12.56
N ARG A 54 3.38 -1.51 -11.63
CA ARG A 54 4.84 -1.77 -11.71
C ARG A 54 5.18 -3.25 -11.71
N TRP A 55 4.41 -4.05 -10.98
CA TRP A 55 4.61 -5.50 -10.85
C TRP A 55 3.73 -6.34 -11.78
N ASN A 56 2.99 -5.69 -12.68
CA ASN A 56 2.06 -6.33 -13.61
C ASN A 56 1.10 -7.33 -12.93
N MET A 57 0.58 -6.93 -11.76
CA MET A 57 -0.35 -7.74 -10.99
C MET A 57 -1.72 -7.79 -11.69
N SER A 58 -2.37 -8.95 -11.62
CA SER A 58 -3.73 -9.13 -12.14
C SER A 58 -4.75 -9.20 -11.00
N VAL A 59 -5.95 -8.69 -11.27
CA VAL A 59 -7.09 -8.82 -10.36
C VAL A 59 -7.56 -10.27 -10.38
N SER A 60 -7.52 -10.93 -9.21
CA SER A 60 -7.98 -12.32 -9.06
C SER A 60 -9.45 -12.43 -8.68
N LYS A 61 -10.02 -11.38 -8.08
CA LYS A 61 -11.41 -11.27 -7.68
C LYS A 61 -11.85 -9.82 -7.78
N ASP A 62 -12.93 -9.58 -8.50
CA ASP A 62 -13.54 -8.25 -8.58
C ASP A 62 -13.99 -7.78 -7.21
N PHE A 63 -14.05 -6.46 -7.04
CA PHE A 63 -14.57 -5.84 -5.84
C PHE A 63 -15.97 -6.37 -5.50
N ASN A 64 -16.18 -6.71 -4.23
CA ASN A 64 -17.48 -7.03 -3.68
C ASN A 64 -17.60 -6.35 -2.33
N SER A 65 -18.79 -5.81 -2.04
CA SER A 65 -19.09 -5.30 -0.72
C SER A 65 -18.98 -6.41 0.32
N TRP A 66 -18.68 -6.03 1.56
CA TRP A 66 -18.68 -7.00 2.67
C TRP A 66 -20.10 -7.35 3.14
N TRP A 67 -21.10 -6.66 2.60
CA TRP A 67 -22.53 -6.84 2.84
C TRP A 67 -23.24 -7.36 1.60
#